data_AF-A0A7I4YL74-F1
#
_entry.id   AF-A0A7I4YL74-F1
#
_cell.length_a   1.000
_cell.length_b   1.000
_cell.length_c   1.000
_cell.angle_alpha   90.00
_cell.angle_beta   90.00
_cell.angle_gamma   90.00
#
_symmetry.space_group_name_H-M   'P 1'
#
loop_
_entity.id
_entity.type
_entity.pdbx_description
1 polymer ?
#
loop_
_entity_poly.entity_id
_entity_poly.type
_entity_poly.pdbx_seq_one_letter_code
_entity_poly.pdbx_strand_id
1 'polypeptide(L)'
;MLFCLAFAFVLVNAFAAETKEIKPCVDKANEGLCLRFKSKGKCLMGSSVHFAKTVCAKTCEWCTPEEPKKPKSDCKNQLDSKSCYDMYERGNCEVAKDLCAKMCYYCYEE
;
A
#
# COMPACT_ATOMS: atom_id res chain seq x y z
N MET A 1 45.20 -21.56 5.26
CA MET A 1 44.04 -21.46 6.17
C MET A 1 43.45 -20.05 6.12
N LEU A 2 42.91 -19.66 4.97
CA LEU A 2 42.31 -18.32 4.73
C LEU A 2 41.00 -18.41 3.92
N PHE A 3 40.57 -19.62 3.54
CA PHE A 3 39.42 -19.84 2.66
C PHE A 3 38.10 -20.12 3.40
N CYS A 4 38.11 -20.25 4.73
CA CYS A 4 36.90 -20.58 5.50
C CYS A 4 36.10 -19.37 6.00
N LEU A 5 36.63 -18.16 5.92
CA LEU A 5 35.96 -16.96 6.46
C LEU A 5 35.08 -16.22 5.45
N ALA A 6 35.12 -16.58 4.16
CA ALA A 6 34.34 -15.92 3.12
C ALA A 6 32.87 -16.37 3.07
N PHE A 7 32.54 -17.56 3.60
CA PHE A 7 31.18 -18.11 3.50
C PHE A 7 30.20 -17.62 4.58
N ALA A 8 30.70 -17.04 5.68
CA ALA A 8 29.83 -16.57 6.76
C ALA A 8 29.12 -15.23 6.45
N PHE A 9 29.70 -14.39 5.57
CA PHE A 9 29.11 -13.08 5.26
C PHE A 9 27.96 -13.14 4.25
N VAL A 10 27.87 -14.19 3.43
CA VAL A 10 26.83 -14.30 2.40
C VAL A 10 25.44 -14.60 2.99
N LEU A 11 25.37 -15.20 4.18
CA LEU A 11 24.10 -15.58 4.81
C LEU A 11 23.40 -14.43 5.55
N VAL A 12 24.11 -13.37 5.92
CA VAL A 12 23.51 -12.26 6.70
C VAL A 12 22.65 -11.33 5.81
N ASN A 13 22.94 -11.26 4.51
CA ASN A 13 22.19 -10.40 3.59
C ASN A 13 20.85 -10.98 3.12
N ALA A 14 20.56 -12.25 3.40
CA ALA A 14 19.33 -12.90 2.94
C ALA A 14 18.11 -12.65 3.86
N PHE A 15 18.32 -12.16 5.08
CA PHE A 15 17.28 -12.03 6.11
C PHE A 15 16.87 -10.58 6.43
N ALA A 16 17.17 -9.64 5.55
CA ALA A 16 16.62 -8.29 5.57
C ALA A 16 15.56 -8.11 4.46
N ALA A 17 14.74 -9.15 4.23
CA ALA A 17 13.44 -8.92 3.64
C ALA A 17 12.61 -8.20 4.71
N GLU A 18 12.71 -6.88 4.78
CA GLU A 18 11.72 -6.07 5.48
C GLU A 18 10.37 -6.51 4.91
N THR A 19 9.61 -7.24 5.72
CA THR A 19 8.18 -7.39 5.48
C THR A 19 7.68 -5.96 5.40
N LYS A 20 7.41 -5.50 4.19
CA LYS A 20 6.62 -4.30 3.96
C LYS A 20 5.24 -4.62 4.49
N GLU A 21 5.07 -4.56 5.82
CA GLU A 21 3.76 -4.49 6.43
C GLU A 21 3.07 -3.33 5.72
N ILE A 22 2.06 -3.66 4.93
CA ILE A 22 1.21 -2.70 4.27
C ILE A 22 0.53 -1.92 5.40
N LYS A 23 1.11 -0.77 5.76
CA LYS A 23 0.54 0.09 6.81
C LYS A 23 -0.72 0.71 6.21
N PRO A 24 -1.92 0.39 6.72
CA PRO A 24 -3.15 0.96 6.20
C PRO A 24 -3.09 2.49 6.33
N CYS A 25 -3.42 3.20 5.25
CA CYS A 25 -3.52 4.66 5.27
C CYS A 25 -4.81 5.06 5.98
N VAL A 26 -4.76 5.07 7.31
CA VAL A 26 -5.87 5.43 8.18
C VAL A 26 -5.39 6.38 9.27
N ASP A 27 -6.31 7.24 9.73
CA ASP A 27 -6.05 8.06 10.90
C ASP A 27 -6.11 7.20 12.16
N LYS A 28 -5.11 7.33 13.03
CA LYS A 28 -5.05 6.65 14.33
C LYS A 28 -5.79 7.44 15.40
N ALA A 29 -5.89 8.76 15.24
CA ALA A 29 -6.62 9.62 16.15
C ALA A 29 -8.10 9.74 15.75
N ASN A 30 -8.90 10.25 16.68
CA ASN A 30 -10.28 10.63 16.45
C ASN A 30 -10.40 11.64 15.30
N GLU A 31 -11.42 11.47 14.45
CA GLU A 31 -11.71 12.31 13.29
C GLU A 31 -11.77 13.81 13.62
N GLY A 32 -12.47 14.20 14.69
CA GLY A 32 -12.56 15.58 15.15
C GLY A 32 -11.20 16.20 15.52
N LEU A 33 -10.26 15.41 16.06
CA LEU A 33 -8.90 15.89 16.30
C LEU A 33 -8.17 16.16 14.98
N CYS A 34 -8.24 15.22 14.03
CA CYS A 34 -7.58 15.34 12.74
C CYS A 34 -8.16 16.46 11.89
N LEU A 35 -9.47 16.62 11.85
CA LEU A 35 -10.14 17.75 11.20
C LEU A 35 -9.72 19.09 11.82
N ARG A 36 -9.61 19.16 13.15
CA ARG A 36 -9.11 20.36 13.84
C ARG A 36 -7.65 20.67 13.51
N PHE A 37 -6.83 19.65 13.28
CA PHE A 37 -5.44 19.84 12.88
C PHE A 37 -5.33 20.34 11.45
N LYS A 38 -6.12 19.77 10.53
CA LYS A 38 -6.22 20.22 9.15
C LYS A 38 -6.68 21.68 9.08
N SER A 39 -7.77 22.02 9.74
CA SER A 39 -8.33 23.38 9.72
C SER A 39 -7.40 24.44 10.34
N LYS A 40 -6.54 24.04 11.29
CA LYS A 40 -5.55 24.93 11.90
C LYS A 40 -4.19 24.95 11.19
N GLY A 41 -4.05 24.30 10.04
CA GLY A 41 -2.77 24.24 9.30
C GLY A 41 -1.67 23.41 9.98
N LYS A 42 -2.02 22.63 11.01
CA LYS A 42 -1.06 21.83 11.79
C LYS A 42 -0.53 20.61 11.04
N CYS A 43 -1.13 20.26 9.91
CA CYS A 43 -0.61 19.23 9.01
C CYS A 43 0.71 19.64 8.35
N LEU A 44 0.95 20.95 8.15
CA LEU A 44 2.08 21.45 7.36
C LEU A 44 3.01 22.38 8.16
N MET A 45 2.52 23.01 9.24
CA MET A 45 3.29 23.99 10.01
C MET A 45 3.17 23.82 11.54
N GLY A 46 4.25 24.16 12.24
CA GLY A 46 4.34 24.18 13.69
C GLY A 46 4.91 22.89 14.32
N SER A 47 5.01 22.88 15.65
CA SER A 47 5.57 21.74 16.41
C SER A 47 4.74 20.46 16.34
N SER A 48 3.47 20.57 15.93
CA SER A 48 2.54 19.45 15.87
C SER A 48 2.63 18.63 14.57
N VAL A 49 3.45 19.03 13.58
CA VAL A 49 3.52 18.39 12.25
C VAL A 49 3.93 16.92 12.34
N HIS A 50 4.99 16.60 13.10
CA HIS A 50 5.41 15.20 13.28
C HIS A 50 4.32 14.34 13.91
N PHE A 51 3.59 14.91 14.87
CA PHE A 51 2.48 14.23 15.51
C PHE A 51 1.32 14.05 14.54
N ALA A 52 0.91 15.11 13.82
CA ALA A 52 -0.15 15.08 12.80
C ALA A 52 0.16 14.08 11.69
N LYS A 53 1.40 14.01 11.21
CA LYS A 53 1.86 13.03 10.23
C LYS A 53 1.72 11.58 10.71
N THR A 54 1.85 11.34 12.02
CA THR A 54 1.80 10.00 12.60
C THR A 54 0.37 9.55 12.91
N VAL A 55 -0.47 10.46 13.43
CA VAL A 55 -1.81 10.11 13.92
C VAL A 55 -2.95 10.51 12.99
N CYS A 56 -2.72 11.44 12.08
CA CYS A 56 -3.70 11.98 11.13
C CYS A 56 -3.20 11.87 9.70
N ALA A 57 -2.45 10.80 9.39
CA ALA A 57 -1.78 10.62 8.10
C ALA A 57 -2.75 10.66 6.92
N LYS A 58 -3.96 10.11 7.06
CA LYS A 58 -4.98 10.10 6.01
C LYS A 58 -5.61 11.49 5.87
N THR A 59 -6.07 12.10 6.97
CA THR A 59 -6.70 13.44 6.93
C THR A 59 -5.76 14.52 6.41
N CYS A 60 -4.48 14.43 6.79
CA CYS A 60 -3.43 15.35 6.36
C CYS A 60 -2.73 14.92 5.05
N GLU A 61 -3.24 13.89 4.35
CA GLU A 61 -2.75 13.47 3.02
C GLU A 61 -1.27 13.06 2.98
N TRP A 62 -0.74 12.57 4.11
CA TRP A 62 0.62 12.03 4.24
C TRP A 62 0.74 10.56 3.87
N CYS A 63 -0.36 9.91 3.55
CA CYS A 63 -0.39 8.56 3.01
C CYS A 63 -1.43 8.47 1.90
N THR A 64 -1.21 7.53 0.99
CA THR A 64 -2.21 7.10 0.02
C THR A 64 -2.70 5.73 0.46
N PRO A 65 -4.02 5.49 0.58
CA PRO A 65 -4.50 4.13 0.78
C PRO A 65 -4.06 3.30 -0.41
N GLU A 66 -3.28 2.25 -0.16
CA GLU A 66 -3.07 1.23 -1.18
C GLU A 66 -4.44 0.66 -1.53
N GLU A 67 -4.73 0.61 -2.83
CA GLU A 67 -5.97 0.01 -3.30
C GLU A 67 -6.05 -1.43 -2.77
N PRO A 68 -7.21 -1.86 -2.25
CA PRO A 68 -7.36 -3.21 -1.72
C PRO A 68 -7.09 -4.20 -2.85
N LYS A 69 -5.92 -4.84 -2.79
CA LYS A 69 -5.61 -5.99 -3.63
C LYS A 69 -6.24 -7.22 -3.00
N LYS A 70 -6.69 -8.17 -3.82
CA LYS A 70 -7.23 -9.46 -3.36
C LYS A 70 -6.10 -10.49 -3.27
N PRO A 71 -6.12 -11.42 -2.29
CA PRO A 71 -5.19 -12.54 -2.30
C PRO A 71 -5.38 -13.36 -3.59
N LYS A 72 -4.27 -13.82 -4.20
CA LYS A 72 -4.26 -14.52 -5.49
C LYS A 72 -5.11 -15.80 -5.51
N SER A 73 -5.32 -16.43 -4.36
CA SER A 73 -6.21 -17.58 -4.14
C SER A 73 -7.67 -17.30 -4.50
N ASP A 74 -8.15 -16.08 -4.19
CA ASP A 74 -9.52 -15.64 -4.44
C ASP A 74 -9.67 -14.75 -5.68
N CYS A 75 -8.56 -14.47 -6.37
CA CYS A 75 -8.53 -13.52 -7.46
C CYS A 75 -8.90 -14.17 -8.81
N LYS A 76 -10.19 -14.11 -9.16
CA LYS A 76 -10.73 -14.58 -10.45
C LYS A 76 -11.29 -13.39 -11.25
N ASN A 77 -11.16 -13.47 -12.57
CA ASN A 77 -11.96 -12.63 -13.46
C ASN A 77 -13.39 -13.21 -13.49
N GLN A 78 -14.38 -12.36 -13.29
CA GLN A 78 -15.80 -12.70 -13.46
C GLN A 78 -16.23 -12.58 -14.92
N LEU A 79 -15.59 -11.69 -15.68
CA LEU A 79 -15.79 -11.55 -17.12
C LEU A 79 -14.80 -12.41 -17.91
N ASP A 80 -15.12 -12.63 -19.18
CA ASP A 80 -14.24 -13.32 -20.12
C ASP A 80 -12.94 -12.53 -20.38
N SER A 81 -11.92 -13.24 -20.87
CA SER A 81 -10.60 -12.68 -21.10
C SER A 81 -10.58 -11.51 -22.08
N LYS A 82 -11.44 -11.53 -23.11
CA LYS A 82 -11.51 -10.46 -24.11
C LYS A 82 -12.11 -9.20 -23.51
N SER A 83 -13.23 -9.32 -22.78
CA SER A 83 -13.87 -8.19 -22.09
C SER A 83 -12.91 -7.53 -21.09
N CYS A 84 -12.16 -8.33 -20.32
CA CYS A 84 -11.17 -7.77 -19.39
C CYS A 84 -9.97 -7.12 -20.08
N TYR A 85 -9.54 -7.67 -21.22
CA TYR A 85 -8.47 -7.08 -22.01
C TYR A 85 -8.89 -5.72 -22.60
N ASP A 86 -10.11 -5.62 -23.14
CA ASP A 86 -10.65 -4.37 -23.67
C ASP A 86 -10.77 -3.29 -22.59
N MET A 87 -11.12 -3.66 -21.35
CA MET A 87 -11.14 -2.72 -20.22
C MET A 87 -9.74 -2.26 -19.80
N TYR A 88 -8.76 -3.17 -19.84
CA TYR A 88 -7.36 -2.85 -19.56
C TYR A 88 -6.79 -1.85 -20.58
N GLU A 89 -6.95 -2.11 -21.88
CA GLU A 89 -6.48 -1.22 -22.96
C GLU A 89 -7.12 0.17 -22.90
N ARG A 90 -8.35 0.27 -22.39
CA ARG A 90 -9.07 1.55 -22.21
C ARG A 90 -8.72 2.28 -20.90
N GLY A 91 -7.89 1.69 -20.04
CA GLY A 91 -7.54 2.26 -18.74
C GLY A 91 -8.68 2.21 -17.70
N ASN A 92 -9.70 1.38 -17.90
CA ASN A 92 -10.89 1.31 -17.04
C ASN A 92 -10.72 0.34 -15.86
N CYS A 93 -9.48 0.08 -15.44
CA CYS A 93 -9.19 -0.92 -14.42
C CYS A 93 -9.77 -0.57 -13.04
N GLU A 94 -9.86 0.72 -12.67
CA GLU A 94 -10.51 1.14 -11.41
C GLU A 94 -11.99 0.71 -11.35
N VAL A 95 -12.69 0.83 -12.47
CA VAL A 95 -14.10 0.41 -12.60
C VAL A 95 -14.22 -1.11 -12.67
N ALA A 96 -13.24 -1.76 -13.32
CA ALA A 96 -13.23 -3.19 -13.58
C ALA A 96 -12.60 -4.02 -12.46
N LYS A 97 -12.12 -3.42 -11.36
CA LYS A 97 -11.32 -4.09 -10.33
C LYS A 97 -11.94 -5.34 -9.73
N ASP A 98 -13.27 -5.40 -9.63
CA ASP A 98 -13.99 -6.57 -9.10
C ASP A 98 -14.34 -7.62 -10.16
N LEU A 99 -14.40 -7.20 -11.43
CA LEU A 99 -14.78 -8.04 -12.57
C LEU A 99 -13.56 -8.65 -13.28
N CYS A 100 -12.43 -7.94 -13.25
CA CYS A 100 -11.22 -8.24 -14.01
C CYS A 100 -9.97 -8.16 -13.12
N ALA A 101 -10.12 -8.50 -11.84
CA ALA A 101 -9.09 -8.35 -10.81
C ALA A 101 -7.72 -8.94 -11.21
N LYS A 102 -7.72 -10.09 -11.90
CA LYS A 102 -6.49 -10.77 -12.35
C LYS A 102 -5.83 -10.04 -13.51
N MET A 103 -6.60 -9.53 -14.47
CA MET A 103 -6.06 -8.82 -15.63
C MET A 103 -5.55 -7.41 -15.24
N CYS A 104 -6.28 -6.73 -14.36
CA CYS A 104 -5.96 -5.39 -13.89
C CYS A 104 -4.97 -5.36 -12.72
N TYR A 105 -4.27 -6.46 -12.43
CA TYR A 105 -3.24 -6.56 -11.39
C TYR A 105 -3.69 -6.15 -9.98
N TYR A 106 -4.97 -6.34 -9.67
CA TYR A 106 -5.53 -6.13 -8.33
C TYR A 106 -5.33 -7.36 -7.43
N CYS A 107 -4.43 -8.28 -7.76
CA CYS A 107 -4.10 -9.44 -6.94
C CYS A 107 -2.70 -9.32 -6.33
N TYR A 108 -2.49 -9.84 -5.12
CA TYR A 108 -1.16 -9.98 -4.50
C TYR A 108 -0.88 -11.43 -4.06
N GLU A 109 0.40 -11.80 -3.97
CA GLU A 109 0.84 -13.08 -3.39
C GLU A 109 0.88 -12.94 -1.86
N GLU A 110 0.28 -13.89 -1.14
CA GLU A 110 0.29 -13.94 0.33
C GLU A 110 1.68 -14.21 0.91
#